data_AF-A0A7I4Y3Z0-F1
#
_entry.id   AF-A0A7I4Y3Z0-F1
#
_cell.length_a   1.000
_cell.length_b   1.000
_cell.length_c   1.000
_cell.angle_alpha   90.00
_cell.angle_beta   90.00
_cell.angle_gamma   90.00
#
_symmetry.space_group_name_H-M   'P 1'
#
loop_
_entity.id
_entity.type
_entity.pdbx_description
1 polymer ?
#
loop_
_entity_poly.entity_id
_entity_poly.type
_entity_poly.pdbx_seq_one_letter_code
_entity_poly.pdbx_strand_id
1 'polypeptide(L)'
;MPKISKELSNKAKTSPESGQRSAKATEGERPRSEKLVQIGTLNVGSLTGKYRGVADLMMRRNIQVPCLQENRIKRANAREIEVGVKHFYNGEDPKRNGVTMAVAESLEGSV
;
A
#
# COMPACT_ATOMS: atom_id res chain seq x y z
N MET A 1 -39.90 -15.53 65.16
CA MET A 1 -39.32 -16.72 65.81
C MET A 1 -39.19 -17.85 64.78
N PRO A 2 -38.09 -18.62 64.80
CA PRO A 2 -37.53 -19.32 63.64
C PRO A 2 -37.79 -20.84 63.66
N LYS A 3 -37.68 -21.51 62.50
CA LYS A 3 -37.31 -22.93 62.37
C LYS A 3 -36.41 -23.04 61.14
N ILE A 4 -35.08 -22.96 61.29
CA ILE A 4 -34.13 -24.06 61.61
C ILE A 4 -34.04 -25.08 60.46
N SER A 5 -33.01 -24.85 59.64
CA SER A 5 -31.94 -25.76 59.21
C SER A 5 -32.26 -27.21 58.85
N LYS A 6 -31.88 -27.60 57.62
CA LYS A 6 -30.97 -28.74 57.42
C LYS A 6 -29.88 -28.36 56.41
N GLU A 7 -28.66 -28.31 56.93
CA GLU A 7 -27.41 -28.38 56.19
C GLU A 7 -27.24 -29.76 55.53
N LEU A 8 -26.19 -29.80 54.68
CA LEU A 8 -25.34 -30.93 54.27
C LEU A 8 -25.53 -31.30 52.79
N SER A 9 -24.76 -30.73 51.84
CA SER A 9 -23.30 -30.83 51.63
C SER A 9 -22.90 -32.08 50.83
N ASN A 10 -22.57 -31.83 49.55
CA ASN A 10 -21.43 -32.39 48.79
C ASN A 10 -21.50 -33.90 48.42
N LYS A 11 -20.92 -34.43 47.34
CA LYS A 11 -19.89 -34.00 46.39
C LYS A 11 -19.80 -35.08 45.31
N ALA A 12 -19.75 -34.71 44.03
CA ALA A 12 -18.99 -35.41 42.98
C ALA A 12 -19.00 -34.51 41.74
N LYS A 13 -18.17 -33.47 41.66
CA LYS A 13 -16.83 -33.50 41.04
C LYS A 13 -16.79 -34.33 39.74
N THR A 14 -17.10 -33.66 38.63
CA THR A 14 -16.27 -33.70 37.41
C THR A 14 -16.11 -32.25 36.94
N SER A 15 -14.87 -31.77 36.87
CA SER A 15 -14.46 -30.47 36.30
C SER A 15 -13.76 -30.75 34.95
N PRO A 16 -13.32 -29.72 34.20
CA PRO A 16 -13.96 -28.49 33.72
C PRO A 16 -13.98 -28.51 32.16
N GLU A 17 -14.56 -27.55 31.42
CA GLU A 17 -13.82 -26.37 30.93
C GLU A 17 -14.76 -25.40 30.19
N SER A 18 -14.62 -24.12 30.59
CA SER A 18 -14.67 -22.87 29.80
C SER A 18 -15.55 -22.83 28.54
N GLY A 19 -16.45 -21.87 28.35
CA GLY A 19 -16.41 -20.49 28.80
C GLY A 19 -17.38 -19.70 27.91
N GLN A 20 -17.85 -18.60 28.45
CA GLN A 20 -18.93 -17.75 27.95
C GLN A 20 -18.68 -17.28 26.50
N ARG A 21 -19.68 -17.41 25.61
CA ARG A 21 -19.76 -16.55 24.41
C ARG A 21 -20.71 -15.40 24.70
N SER A 22 -20.18 -14.43 25.45
CA SER A 22 -20.78 -13.11 25.58
C SER A 22 -20.47 -12.25 24.36
N ALA A 23 -21.49 -11.48 23.98
CA ALA A 23 -21.46 -10.21 23.26
C ALA A 23 -20.87 -10.18 21.83
N LYS A 24 -21.79 -9.85 20.91
CA LYS A 24 -21.57 -9.31 19.57
C LYS A 24 -20.48 -8.22 19.61
N ALA A 25 -19.35 -8.49 18.96
CA ALA A 25 -18.28 -7.52 18.79
C ALA A 25 -18.81 -6.34 17.98
N THR A 26 -18.73 -5.16 18.59
CA THR A 26 -18.79 -3.86 17.92
C THR A 26 -17.79 -3.86 16.76
N GLU A 27 -18.24 -3.45 15.58
CA GLU A 27 -17.36 -3.14 14.44
C GLU A 27 -16.27 -2.20 14.94
N GLY A 28 -15.07 -2.75 15.15
CA GLY A 28 -13.88 -1.95 15.29
C GLY A 28 -13.74 -1.12 14.03
N GLU A 29 -13.48 0.18 14.20
CA GLU A 29 -13.06 1.07 13.14
C GLU A 29 -12.06 0.32 12.26
N ARG A 30 -12.45 0.00 11.03
CA ARG A 30 -11.47 -0.44 10.03
C ARG A 30 -10.46 0.69 9.94
N PRO A 31 -9.15 0.44 10.11
CA PRO A 31 -8.15 1.47 9.93
C PRO A 31 -8.41 2.11 8.56
N ARG A 32 -8.51 3.45 8.56
CA ARG A 32 -8.80 4.31 7.41
C ARG A 32 -8.13 3.71 6.17
N SER A 33 -8.93 3.27 5.21
CA SER A 33 -8.51 2.58 3.98
C SER A 33 -7.07 2.92 3.59
N GLU A 34 -6.14 1.98 3.77
CA GLU A 34 -4.75 2.19 3.34
C GLU A 34 -4.80 2.55 1.85
N LYS A 35 -4.23 3.71 1.47
CA LYS A 35 -4.14 4.10 0.06
C LYS A 35 -3.29 3.05 -0.64
N LEU A 36 -3.93 2.19 -1.43
CA LEU A 36 -3.23 1.19 -2.23
C LEU A 36 -2.39 1.91 -3.29
N VAL A 37 -1.08 1.65 -3.29
CA VAL A 37 -0.14 2.19 -4.27
C VAL A 37 0.18 1.10 -5.30
N GLN A 38 -0.15 1.38 -6.55
CA GLN A 38 0.16 0.54 -7.69
C GLN A 38 1.48 1.01 -8.33
N ILE A 39 2.44 0.09 -8.35
CA ILE A 39 3.77 0.26 -8.93
C ILE A 39 3.84 -0.61 -10.18
N GLY A 40 4.44 -0.09 -11.25
CA GLY A 40 4.61 -0.83 -12.50
C GLY A 40 6.03 -0.69 -13.03
N THR A 41 6.50 -1.66 -13.81
CA THR A 41 7.76 -1.55 -14.55
C THR A 41 7.49 -1.56 -16.04
N LEU A 42 8.26 -0.79 -16.80
CA LEU A 42 8.19 -0.76 -18.25
C LEU A 42 9.55 -0.46 -18.85
N ASN A 43 10.01 -1.32 -19.75
CA ASN A 43 11.10 -0.97 -20.64
C ASN A 43 10.56 -0.12 -21.79
N VAL A 44 11.02 1.14 -21.89
CA VAL A 44 10.56 2.08 -22.92
C VAL A 44 11.47 2.10 -24.15
N GLY A 45 12.65 1.48 -24.09
CA GLY A 45 13.71 1.52 -25.10
C GLY A 45 14.41 2.87 -25.28
N SER A 46 13.68 3.98 -25.07
CA SER A 46 14.17 5.36 -24.96
C SER A 46 13.02 6.22 -24.44
N LEU A 47 13.29 7.11 -23.48
CA LEU A 47 12.27 8.01 -22.92
C LEU A 47 12.10 9.31 -23.74
N THR A 48 13.01 9.56 -24.67
CA THR A 48 12.99 10.76 -25.53
C THR A 48 11.69 10.81 -26.32
N GLY A 49 10.91 11.88 -26.14
CA GLY A 49 9.63 12.08 -26.81
C GLY A 49 8.47 11.19 -26.32
N LYS A 50 8.65 10.39 -25.26
CA LYS A 50 7.63 9.43 -24.79
C LYS A 50 6.94 9.81 -23.47
N TYR A 51 7.27 10.96 -22.90
CA TYR A 51 6.69 11.42 -21.63
C TYR A 51 5.17 11.43 -21.63
N ARG A 52 4.55 11.86 -22.74
CA ARG A 52 3.09 11.85 -22.89
C ARG A 52 2.49 10.45 -22.84
N GLY A 53 3.07 9.51 -23.58
CA GLY A 53 2.61 8.12 -23.57
C GLY A 53 2.78 7.45 -22.20
N VAL A 54 3.81 7.85 -21.44
CA VAL A 54 4.01 7.40 -20.05
C VAL A 54 2.93 7.96 -19.13
N ALA A 55 2.60 9.25 -19.24
CA ALA A 55 1.52 9.83 -18.44
C ALA A 55 0.16 9.22 -18.79
N ASP A 56 -0.15 9.04 -20.08
CA ASP A 56 -1.35 8.34 -20.53
C ASP A 56 -1.41 6.90 -19.98
N LEU A 57 -0.28 6.20 -19.90
CA LEU A 57 -0.18 4.87 -19.29
C LEU A 57 -0.49 4.91 -17.79
N MET A 58 0.06 5.88 -17.05
CA MET A 58 -0.20 6.06 -15.62
C MET A 58 -1.70 6.24 -15.36
N MET A 59 -2.36 7.11 -16.13
CA MET A 59 -3.80 7.36 -16.02
C MET A 59 -4.63 6.12 -16.38
N ARG A 60 -4.36 5.50 -17.54
CA ARG A 60 -5.14 4.38 -18.06
C ARG A 60 -5.03 3.11 -17.21
N ARG A 61 -3.92 2.93 -16.50
CA ARG A 61 -3.64 1.72 -15.70
C ARG A 61 -3.67 1.98 -14.19
N ASN A 62 -3.99 3.20 -13.79
CA ASN A 62 -3.99 3.65 -12.40
C ASN A 62 -2.66 3.34 -11.67
N ILE A 63 -1.52 3.60 -12.35
CA ILE A 63 -0.18 3.36 -11.79
C ILE A 63 0.34 4.69 -11.22
N GLN A 64 0.58 4.74 -9.91
CA GLN A 64 1.12 5.95 -9.29
C GLN A 64 2.64 6.04 -9.41
N VAL A 65 3.34 4.89 -9.51
CA VAL A 65 4.82 4.84 -9.63
C VAL A 65 5.26 3.90 -10.75
N PRO A 66 5.41 4.36 -12.00
CA PRO A 66 6.06 3.57 -13.03
C PRO A 66 7.59 3.70 -12.98
N CYS A 67 8.27 2.55 -12.98
CA CYS A 67 9.71 2.38 -13.13
C CYS A 67 10.04 2.11 -14.60
N LEU A 68 10.72 3.05 -15.25
CA LEU A 68 11.01 3.03 -16.69
C LEU A 68 12.48 2.67 -16.94
N GLN A 69 12.72 1.64 -17.75
CA GLN A 69 14.05 1.17 -18.13
C GLN A 69 14.43 1.64 -19.53
N GLU A 70 15.73 1.62 -19.83
CA GLU A 70 16.31 2.10 -21.09
C GLU A 70 15.93 3.56 -21.40
N ASN A 71 16.05 4.46 -20.42
CA ASN A 71 15.68 5.86 -20.63
C ASN A 71 16.56 6.59 -21.68
N ARG A 72 17.79 6.09 -21.93
CA ARG A 72 18.82 6.65 -22.83
C ARG A 72 19.16 8.13 -22.57
N ILE A 73 19.16 8.53 -21.30
CA ILE A 73 19.43 9.91 -20.88
C ILE A 73 20.81 10.00 -20.21
N LYS A 74 21.64 10.98 -20.61
CA LYS A 74 22.99 11.22 -20.06
C LYS A 74 23.01 12.21 -18.90
N ARG A 75 22.28 11.93 -17.82
CA ARG A 75 22.23 12.80 -16.64
C ARG A 75 21.52 12.07 -15.49
N ALA A 76 21.72 12.58 -14.28
CA ALA A 76 20.87 12.30 -13.15
C ALA A 76 20.20 13.59 -12.68
N ASN A 77 18.88 13.61 -12.52
CA ASN A 77 18.14 14.76 -11.98
C ASN A 77 16.71 14.36 -11.60
N ALA A 78 16.00 15.31 -11.00
CA ALA A 78 14.55 15.29 -10.82
C ALA A 78 13.92 16.47 -11.59
N ARG A 79 12.85 16.22 -12.34
CA ARG A 79 12.11 17.25 -13.06
C ARG A 79 10.63 16.88 -13.15
N GLU A 80 9.75 17.87 -13.14
CA GLU A 80 8.37 17.69 -13.54
C GLU A 80 8.26 17.56 -15.06
N ILE A 81 7.63 16.48 -15.53
CA ILE A 81 7.53 16.14 -16.97
C ILE A 81 6.16 16.45 -17.54
N GLU A 82 5.13 16.30 -16.72
CA GLU A 82 3.75 16.68 -16.97
C GLU A 82 3.16 17.21 -15.66
N VAL A 83 2.05 17.94 -15.76
CA VAL A 83 1.33 18.48 -14.60
C VAL A 83 1.04 17.36 -13.60
N GLY A 84 1.59 17.48 -12.40
CA GLY A 84 1.35 16.52 -11.32
C GLY A 84 2.14 15.21 -11.45
N VAL A 85 3.21 15.18 -12.27
CA VAL A 85 4.12 14.03 -12.37
C VAL A 85 5.58 14.46 -12.19
N LYS A 86 6.13 14.12 -11.03
CA LYS A 86 7.55 14.30 -10.71
C LYS A 86 8.34 13.10 -11.23
N HIS A 87 9.37 13.34 -12.04
CA HIS A 87 10.19 12.32 -12.67
C HIS A 87 11.63 12.40 -12.18
N PHE A 88 12.15 11.27 -11.70
CA PHE A 88 13.55 11.04 -11.33
C PHE A 88 14.21 10.18 -12.39
N TYR A 89 15.40 10.55 -12.84
CA TYR A 89 16.18 9.72 -13.76
C TYR A 89 17.62 9.64 -13.33
N ASN A 90 18.24 8.52 -13.65
CA ASN A 90 19.66 8.31 -13.58
C ASN A 90 20.12 7.60 -14.86
N GLY A 91 21.17 8.13 -15.49
CA GLY A 91 21.81 7.54 -16.65
C GLY A 91 23.15 8.19 -16.93
N GLU A 92 24.15 7.37 -17.23
CA GLU A 92 25.55 7.79 -17.37
C GLU A 92 25.96 8.03 -18.84
N ASP A 93 25.37 7.24 -19.75
CA ASP A 93 25.65 7.27 -21.20
C ASP A 93 24.35 6.97 -21.98
N PRO A 94 23.99 7.76 -23.01
CA PRO A 94 22.77 7.51 -23.79
C PRO A 94 22.82 6.21 -24.63
N LYS A 95 24.01 5.61 -24.79
CA LYS A 95 24.22 4.30 -25.43
C LYS A 95 24.15 3.14 -24.44
N ARG A 96 24.21 3.41 -23.13
CA ARG A 96 24.10 2.39 -22.07
C ARG A 96 22.72 2.48 -21.40
N ASN A 97 22.38 1.45 -20.65
CA ASN A 97 21.09 1.39 -19.95
C ASN A 97 21.00 2.50 -18.89
N GLY A 98 19.80 3.06 -18.75
CA GLY A 98 19.47 4.04 -17.72
C GLY A 98 18.07 3.79 -17.19
N VAL A 99 17.80 4.26 -15.97
CA VAL A 99 16.54 4.03 -15.26
C VAL A 99 15.90 5.33 -14.85
N THR A 100 14.58 5.30 -14.80
CA THR A 100 13.72 6.43 -14.51
C THR A 100 12.60 5.96 -13.61
N MET A 101 12.14 6.81 -12.69
CA MET A 101 10.91 6.62 -11.95
C MET A 101 10.04 7.87 -12.08
N ALA A 102 8.76 7.71 -12.39
CA ALA A 102 7.80 8.80 -12.28
C ALA A 102 6.93 8.58 -11.03
N VAL A 103 6.50 9.66 -10.41
CA VAL A 103 5.68 9.64 -9.19
C VAL A 103 4.50 10.59 -9.41
N ALA A 104 3.29 10.07 -9.29
CA ALA A 104 2.07 10.86 -9.31
C ALA A 104 1.98 11.74 -8.07
N GLU A 105 1.59 13.01 -8.24
CA GLU A 105 1.38 13.97 -7.16
C GLU A 105 0.33 13.51 -6.14
N SER A 106 -0.59 12.62 -6.52
CA SER A 106 -1.57 12.01 -5.61
C SER A 106 -0.94 11.25 -4.43
N LEU A 107 0.36 10.92 -4.50
CA LEU A 107 1.13 10.31 -3.42
C LEU A 107 1.75 11.33 -2.45
N GLU A 108 1.77 12.62 -2.79
CA GLU A 108 2.30 13.67 -1.94
C GLU A 108 1.51 13.73 -0.62
N GLY A 109 2.20 13.78 0.53
CA GLY A 109 1.59 13.79 1.85
C GLY A 109 0.84 12.51 2.25
N SER A 110 1.07 11.38 1.57
CA SER A 110 0.40 10.10 1.88
C SER A 110 1.14 9.21 2.89
N VAL A 111 2.13 9.75 3.63
CA VAL A 111 2.98 9.03 4.58
C VAL A 111 2.95 9.70 5.94
#